data_AF-A0A812L5T4-F1
#
_entry.id   AF-A0A812L5T4-F1
#
_cell.length_a   1.000
_cell.length_b   1.000
_cell.length_c   1.000
_cell.angle_alpha   90.00
_cell.angle_beta   90.00
_cell.angle_gamma   90.00
#
_symmetry.space_group_name_H-M   'P 1'
#
loop_
_entity.id
_entity.type
_entity.pdbx_description
1 polymer ?
#
loop_
_entity_poly.entity_id
_entity_poly.type
_entity_poly.pdbx_seq_one_letter_code
_entity_poly.pdbx_strand_id
1 'polypeptide(L)'
;DVKPNPVRVKAATDSLRAKTSIIEGLEPESAACIRPCPPDARPMIGNVMGDVYLACGHNCWGILWGPLTGQIMADLVTGAQPSVPLAAFDPLRFAPRAAKRGRHMVSRPVGEQW
;
A
#
# COMPACT_ATOMS: atom_id res chain seq x y z
N ASP A 1 -20.06 -1.12 8.48
CA ASP A 1 -19.27 -0.17 9.30
C ASP A 1 -18.14 -0.86 10.03
N VAL A 2 -16.95 -0.26 9.99
CA VAL A 2 -15.79 -0.72 10.78
C VAL A 2 -15.98 -0.24 12.21
N LYS A 3 -16.10 -1.18 13.16
CA LYS A 3 -16.33 -0.88 14.57
C LYS A 3 -15.09 -1.18 15.42
N PRO A 4 -14.82 -0.42 16.48
CA PRO A 4 -13.78 -0.76 17.45
C PRO A 4 -13.99 -2.16 18.02
N ASN A 5 -12.90 -2.94 18.10
CA ASN A 5 -12.93 -4.23 18.77
C ASN A 5 -12.71 -4.01 20.28
N PRO A 6 -13.69 -4.35 21.14
CA PRO A 6 -13.61 -4.06 22.58
C PRO A 6 -12.43 -4.76 23.26
N VAL A 7 -12.03 -5.95 22.80
CA VAL A 7 -10.85 -6.66 23.32
C VAL A 7 -9.57 -5.87 23.03
N ARG A 8 -9.48 -5.24 21.86
CA ARG A 8 -8.32 -4.43 21.45
C ARG A 8 -8.28 -3.09 22.18
N VAL A 9 -9.43 -2.46 22.40
CA VAL A 9 -9.54 -1.23 23.21
C VAL A 9 -9.08 -1.52 24.63
N LYS A 10 -9.62 -2.56 25.27
CA LYS A 10 -9.20 -2.97 26.63
C LYS A 10 -7.69 -3.22 26.71
N ALA A 11 -7.14 -4.00 25.77
CA ALA A 11 -5.71 -4.30 25.77
C ALA A 11 -4.82 -3.04 25.63
N ALA A 12 -5.23 -2.07 24.80
CA ALA A 12 -4.53 -0.80 24.66
C ALA A 12 -4.62 0.04 25.95
N THR A 13 -5.80 0.11 26.56
CA THR A 13 -6.03 0.83 27.83
C THR A 13 -5.23 0.22 28.97
N ASP A 14 -5.24 -1.11 29.14
CA ASP A 14 -4.48 -1.81 30.17
C ASP A 14 -2.97 -1.55 30.01
N SER A 15 -2.45 -1.57 28.78
CA SER A 15 -1.05 -1.28 28.48
C SER A 15 -0.65 0.16 28.86
N LEU A 16 -1.52 1.13 28.60
CA LEU A 16 -1.27 2.53 28.97
C LEU A 16 -1.36 2.74 30.49
N ARG A 17 -2.36 2.15 31.15
CA ARG A 17 -2.52 2.21 32.62
C ARG A 17 -1.32 1.60 33.36
N ALA A 18 -0.72 0.55 32.80
CA ALA A 18 0.51 -0.04 33.36
C ALA A 18 1.75 0.86 33.23
N LYS A 19 1.70 1.92 32.39
CA LYS A 19 2.83 2.81 32.11
C LYS A 19 2.72 4.18 32.78
N THR A 20 1.51 4.64 33.09
CA THR A 20 1.29 5.96 33.66
C THR A 20 -0.02 6.03 34.45
N SER A 21 0.00 6.79 35.55
CA SER A 21 -1.19 7.10 36.36
C SER A 21 -1.95 8.34 35.86
N ILE A 22 -1.43 9.09 34.87
CA ILE A 22 -2.06 10.32 34.36
C ILE A 22 -3.48 10.08 33.81
N ILE A 23 -3.79 8.83 33.44
CA ILE A 23 -5.07 8.45 32.86
C ILE A 23 -6.02 7.75 33.86
N GLU A 24 -5.70 7.76 35.15
CA GLU A 24 -6.56 7.15 36.17
C GLU A 24 -7.94 7.85 36.20
N GLY A 25 -9.01 7.04 36.23
CA GLY A 25 -10.39 7.53 36.16
C GLY A 25 -10.85 8.02 34.77
N LEU A 26 -9.98 7.97 33.74
CA LEU A 26 -10.36 8.30 32.37
C LEU A 26 -10.87 7.06 31.61
N GLU A 27 -11.94 7.27 30.85
CA GLU A 27 -12.51 6.27 29.95
C GLU A 27 -12.09 6.54 28.49
N PRO A 28 -11.74 5.51 27.71
CA PRO A 28 -11.25 5.69 26.35
C PRO A 28 -12.39 5.98 25.38
N GLU A 29 -12.25 7.04 24.60
CA GLU A 29 -12.97 7.18 23.33
C GLU A 29 -12.33 6.25 22.28
N SER A 30 -13.14 5.56 21.50
CA SER A 30 -12.64 4.59 20.51
C SER A 30 -13.28 4.76 19.14
N ALA A 31 -12.43 4.71 18.11
CA ALA A 31 -12.81 4.71 16.71
C ALA A 31 -12.00 3.62 15.98
N ALA A 32 -12.48 3.18 14.82
CA ALA A 32 -11.80 2.20 14.00
C ALA A 32 -11.87 2.59 12.54
N CYS A 33 -10.82 2.23 11.79
CA CYS A 33 -10.69 2.50 10.37
C CYS A 33 -9.98 1.34 9.67
N ILE A 34 -10.05 1.32 8.33
CA ILE A 34 -9.28 0.40 7.52
C ILE A 34 -7.85 0.93 7.41
N ARG A 35 -6.86 0.04 7.56
CA ARG A 35 -5.43 0.37 7.43
C ARG A 35 -4.81 -0.46 6.30
N PRO A 36 -4.95 -0.02 5.03
CA PRO A 36 -4.35 -0.73 3.90
C PRO A 36 -2.83 -0.81 4.06
N CYS A 37 -2.29 -2.03 3.96
CA CYS A 37 -0.88 -2.31 4.09
C CYS A 37 -0.50 -3.40 3.09
N PRO A 38 0.36 -3.10 2.10
CA PRO A 38 0.90 -4.11 1.20
C PRO A 38 1.74 -5.16 1.95
N PRO A 39 1.99 -6.33 1.36
CA PRO A 39 2.73 -7.42 2.01
C PRO A 39 4.14 -7.05 2.50
N ASP A 40 4.79 -6.09 1.83
CA ASP A 40 6.13 -5.58 2.20
C ASP A 40 6.08 -4.32 3.08
N ALA A 41 4.89 -3.91 3.53
CA ALA A 41 4.63 -2.72 4.31
C ALA A 41 5.11 -1.39 3.68
N ARG A 42 5.34 -1.37 2.36
CA ARG A 42 5.70 -0.16 1.59
C ARG A 42 4.49 0.34 0.81
N PRO A 43 4.33 1.66 0.63
CA PRO A 43 3.23 2.18 -0.18
C PRO A 43 3.39 1.78 -1.65
N MET A 44 2.28 1.80 -2.39
CA MET A 44 2.25 1.65 -3.83
C MET A 44 2.04 3.04 -4.43
N ILE A 45 3.07 3.57 -5.08
CA ILE A 45 3.14 4.93 -5.62
C ILE A 45 3.71 4.85 -7.05
N GLY A 46 2.92 5.19 -8.05
CA GLY A 46 3.39 5.19 -9.43
C GLY A 46 2.29 5.00 -10.48
N ASN A 47 2.70 4.96 -11.75
CA ASN A 47 1.83 4.64 -12.87
C ASN A 47 1.52 3.14 -12.91
N VAL A 48 0.29 2.78 -13.24
CA VAL A 48 -0.15 1.39 -13.41
C VAL A 48 -0.36 1.08 -14.89
N MET A 49 -1.06 1.97 -15.61
CA MET A 49 -1.32 1.85 -17.04
C MET A 49 -1.83 3.18 -17.62
N GLY A 50 -1.35 3.60 -18.79
CA GLY A 50 -1.81 4.84 -19.43
C GLY A 50 -1.75 6.04 -18.49
N ASP A 51 -2.87 6.74 -18.30
CA ASP A 51 -3.01 7.87 -17.36
C ASP A 51 -3.53 7.45 -15.97
N VAL A 52 -3.44 6.17 -15.62
CA VAL A 52 -3.89 5.62 -14.33
C VAL A 52 -2.71 5.48 -13.37
N TYR A 53 -2.82 6.15 -12.23
CA TYR A 53 -1.80 6.13 -11.18
C TYR A 53 -2.37 5.62 -9.85
N LEU A 54 -1.50 5.07 -9.02
CA LEU A 54 -1.82 4.59 -7.69
C LEU A 54 -0.96 5.30 -6.65
N ALA A 55 -1.56 5.68 -5.52
CA ALA A 55 -0.91 6.27 -4.36
C ALA A 55 -1.62 5.79 -3.08
N CYS A 56 -1.35 4.56 -2.65
CA CYS A 56 -2.05 3.95 -1.51
C CYS A 56 -1.17 3.00 -0.70
N GLY A 57 -1.72 2.43 0.38
CA GLY A 57 -1.03 1.42 1.17
C GLY A 57 -0.05 1.98 2.20
N HIS A 58 -0.19 3.24 2.61
CA HIS A 58 0.70 3.91 3.57
C HIS A 58 0.59 3.40 5.01
N ASN A 59 -0.22 2.39 5.30
CA ASN A 59 -0.39 1.83 6.63
C ASN A 59 -0.73 2.92 7.67
N CYS A 60 -0.06 2.96 8.83
CA CYS A 60 -0.22 4.03 9.84
C CYS A 60 0.62 5.28 9.53
N TRP A 61 1.40 5.28 8.45
CA TRP A 61 2.34 6.36 8.10
C TRP A 61 1.76 7.35 7.08
N GLY A 62 0.48 7.21 6.72
CA GLY A 62 -0.17 8.07 5.73
C GLY A 62 -0.10 9.56 6.04
N ILE A 63 -0.29 9.95 7.31
CA ILE A 63 -0.18 11.36 7.71
C ILE A 63 1.23 11.92 7.55
N LEU A 64 2.25 11.09 7.76
CA LEU A 64 3.65 11.47 7.66
C LEU A 64 4.11 11.54 6.20
N TRP A 65 3.71 10.58 5.38
CA TRP A 65 4.18 10.44 3.99
C TRP A 65 3.26 11.12 2.97
N GLY A 66 2.08 11.56 3.37
CA GLY A 66 1.09 12.21 2.52
C GLY A 66 1.66 13.39 1.70
N PRO A 67 2.35 14.36 2.32
CA PRO A 67 2.90 15.51 1.59
C PRO A 67 3.90 15.10 0.51
N LEU A 68 4.86 14.23 0.83
CA LEU A 68 5.85 13.75 -0.13
C LEU A 68 5.20 12.92 -1.24
N THR A 69 4.23 12.08 -0.91
CA THR A 69 3.46 11.31 -1.89
C THR A 69 2.73 12.25 -2.85
N GLY A 70 2.10 13.31 -2.34
CA GLY A 70 1.43 14.32 -3.16
C GLY A 70 2.39 15.01 -4.14
N GLN A 71 3.58 15.38 -3.67
CA GLN A 71 4.61 15.96 -4.53
C GLN A 71 5.07 14.98 -5.62
N ILE A 72 5.38 13.74 -5.25
CA ILE A 72 5.74 12.68 -6.21
C ILE A 72 4.64 12.49 -7.26
N MET A 73 3.38 12.46 -6.83
CA MET A 73 2.25 12.30 -7.74
C MET A 73 2.10 13.49 -8.69
N ALA A 74 2.32 14.72 -8.23
CA ALA A 74 2.32 15.90 -9.08
C ALA A 74 3.43 15.83 -10.14
N ASP A 75 4.64 15.42 -9.75
CA ASP A 75 5.76 15.26 -10.68
C ASP A 75 5.41 14.19 -11.74
N LEU A 76 4.92 13.02 -11.31
CA LEU A 76 4.57 11.92 -12.21
C LEU A 76 3.46 12.25 -13.21
N VAL A 77 2.44 13.01 -12.79
CA VAL A 77 1.31 13.41 -13.64
C VAL A 77 1.71 14.51 -14.62
N THR A 78 2.63 15.40 -14.25
CA THR A 78 3.13 16.47 -15.12
C THR A 78 4.30 16.05 -16.01
N GLY A 79 4.79 14.82 -15.87
CA GLY A 79 5.95 14.30 -16.61
C GLY A 79 7.30 14.80 -16.07
N ALA A 80 7.33 15.41 -14.90
CA ALA A 80 8.56 15.77 -14.21
C ALA A 80 9.19 14.56 -13.50
N GLN A 81 10.50 14.64 -13.25
CA GLN A 81 11.23 13.59 -12.55
C GLN A 81 11.03 13.72 -11.03
N PRO A 82 10.51 12.68 -10.34
CA PRO A 82 10.35 12.72 -8.90
C PRO A 82 11.68 12.86 -8.15
N SER A 83 11.64 13.55 -7.01
CA SER A 83 12.81 13.80 -6.15
C SER A 83 13.41 12.55 -5.48
N VAL A 84 12.68 11.43 -5.47
CA VAL A 84 13.10 10.17 -4.84
C VAL A 84 12.96 8.99 -5.81
N PRO A 85 13.84 7.97 -5.75
CA PRO A 85 13.69 6.76 -6.55
C PRO A 85 12.43 5.97 -6.18
N LEU A 86 11.62 5.61 -7.17
CA LEU A 86 10.32 4.95 -6.94
C LEU A 86 10.30 3.44 -7.14
N ALA A 87 11.41 2.81 -7.55
CA ALA A 87 11.42 1.39 -7.88
C ALA A 87 10.92 0.47 -6.72
N ALA A 88 11.19 0.85 -5.47
CA ALA A 88 10.72 0.10 -4.30
C ALA A 88 9.23 0.31 -3.98
N PHE A 89 8.62 1.35 -4.56
CA PHE A 89 7.22 1.75 -4.36
C PHE A 89 6.36 1.48 -5.59
N ASP A 90 6.95 0.96 -6.67
CA ASP A 90 6.25 0.62 -7.91
C ASP A 90 4.98 -0.20 -7.58
N PRO A 91 3.79 0.26 -8.01
CA PRO A 91 2.54 -0.46 -7.84
C PRO A 91 2.55 -1.87 -8.43
N LEU A 92 3.34 -2.09 -9.50
CA LEU A 92 3.43 -3.34 -10.23
C LEU A 92 4.50 -4.29 -9.67
N ARG A 93 5.17 -3.96 -8.56
CA ARG A 93 6.23 -4.80 -7.98
C ARG A 93 5.77 -6.19 -7.53
N PHE A 94 4.47 -6.38 -7.31
CA PHE A 94 3.85 -7.67 -6.99
C PHE A 94 3.20 -8.34 -8.19
N ALA A 95 3.15 -7.66 -9.34
CA ALA A 95 2.61 -8.27 -10.54
C ALA A 95 3.51 -9.44 -10.95
N PRO A 96 2.93 -10.57 -11.40
CA PRO A 96 3.73 -11.64 -11.97
C PRO A 96 4.58 -11.04 -13.10
N ARG A 97 5.89 -11.28 -13.07
CA ARG A 97 6.75 -10.94 -14.21
C ARG A 97 6.09 -11.53 -15.45
N ALA A 98 5.78 -10.68 -16.42
CA ALA A 98 5.28 -11.16 -17.71
C ALA A 98 6.21 -12.30 -18.14
N ALA A 99 5.65 -13.50 -18.26
CA ALA A 99 6.39 -14.62 -18.79
C ALA A 99 7.03 -14.10 -20.08
N LYS A 100 8.36 -14.20 -20.22
CA LYS A 100 9.02 -13.89 -21.49
C LYS A 100 8.27 -14.73 -22.51
N ARG A 101 7.42 -14.09 -23.33
CA ARG A 101 6.62 -14.78 -24.34
C ARG A 101 7.64 -15.59 -25.12
N GLY A 102 7.61 -16.92 -24.96
CA GLY A 102 8.60 -17.80 -25.56
C GLY A 102 8.69 -17.42 -27.03
N ARG A 103 9.91 -17.31 -27.59
CA ARG A 103 10.07 -17.00 -29.01
C ARG A 103 9.15 -17.95 -29.77
N HIS A 104 8.27 -17.38 -30.59
CA HIS A 104 7.42 -18.17 -31.46
C HIS A 104 8.36 -18.97 -32.37
N MET A 105 8.58 -20.24 -32.07
CA MET A 105 9.27 -21.16 -32.98
C MET A 105 8.28 -21.47 -34.10
N VAL A 106 8.24 -20.62 -35.11
CA VAL A 106 7.77 -21.01 -36.45
C VAL A 106 8.97 -21.74 -37.06
N SER A 107 8.90 -22.98 -37.52
CA SER A 107 7.89 -23.58 -38.40
C SER A 107 7.82 -25.10 -38.25
N ARG A 108 6.71 -25.64 -37.76
CA ARG A 108 6.22 -26.97 -38.19
C ARG A 108 4.73 -26.86 -38.45
N PRO A 109 4.21 -27.40 -39.58
CA PRO A 109 2.78 -27.50 -39.77
C PRO A 109 2.24 -28.42 -38.67
N VAL A 110 1.32 -27.91 -37.86
CA VAL A 110 0.57 -28.74 -36.92
C VAL A 110 -0.48 -29.46 -37.77
N GLY A 111 -0.17 -30.70 -38.15
CA GLY A 111 -1.14 -31.61 -38.76
C GLY A 111 -2.31 -31.87 -37.81
N GLU A 112 -3.44 -32.28 -38.40
CA GLU A 112 -4.74 -32.35 -37.74
C GLU A 112 -4.72 -33.09 -36.39
N GLN A 113 -5.52 -32.52 -35.50
CA GLN A 113 -5.74 -32.94 -34.12
C GLN A 113 -6.44 -34.30 -34.12
N TRP A 114 -5.89 -35.23 -33.34
CA TRP A 114 -6.68 -36.23 -32.64
C TRP A 114 -6.67 -35.86 -31.16
#